data_AF-A0A7Y4R5N3-F1
#
_entry.id   AF-A0A7Y4R5N3-F1
#
_cell.length_a   1.000
_cell.length_b   1.000
_cell.length_c   1.000
_cell.angle_alpha   90.00
_cell.angle_beta   90.00
_cell.angle_gamma   90.00
#
_symmetry.space_group_name_H-M   'P 1'
#
loop_
_entity.id
_entity.type
_entity.pdbx_description
1 polymer ?
#
loop_
_entity_poly.entity_id
_entity_poly.type
_entity_poly.pdbx_seq_one_letter_code
_entity_poly.pdbx_strand_id
1 'polypeptide(L)'
;MGETSHDWSRLRERLTGKWQVPLLAVSLVGLAAALLTYKSPTDKIPFDERRDALAGLIDKGQYTAAMESASVLLQIPEKSARQMAPVHLAMARARVLRAEKNDVRVASVGEAALEHFTLATEGELVLTPADTVLLAKAYEWAGDREVAIDHYERAAAAMERPEIDLRWHLAKLHGRRDGGTEGRRDEGEERDRGTEGRRDG
;
A
#
# COMPACT_ATOMS: atom_id res chain seq x y z
N MET A 1 37.63 -54.82 47.39
CA MET A 1 37.25 -53.43 47.05
C MET A 1 36.51 -53.46 45.73
N GLY A 2 35.18 -53.35 45.71
CA GLY A 2 34.43 -53.35 44.43
C GLY A 2 32.92 -53.62 44.46
N GLU A 3 32.17 -53.28 45.51
CA GLU A 3 30.72 -53.66 45.58
C GLU A 3 29.73 -52.51 45.86
N THR A 4 30.15 -51.24 45.99
CA THR A 4 29.22 -50.14 46.30
C THR A 4 28.66 -49.38 45.09
N SER A 5 29.13 -49.64 43.87
CA SER A 5 28.73 -48.86 42.68
C SER A 5 27.36 -49.23 42.11
N HIS A 6 26.85 -50.43 42.38
CA HIS A 6 25.59 -50.94 41.80
C HIS A 6 24.32 -50.47 42.53
N ASP A 7 24.43 -50.07 43.79
CA ASP A 7 23.27 -49.67 44.59
C ASP A 7 22.91 -48.19 44.37
N TRP A 8 23.93 -47.36 44.08
CA TRP A 8 23.75 -45.94 43.85
C TRP A 8 23.04 -45.62 42.52
N SER A 9 23.29 -46.42 41.48
CA SER A 9 22.61 -46.27 40.19
C SER A 9 21.11 -46.59 40.30
N ARG A 10 20.72 -47.66 40.99
CA ARG A 10 19.31 -48.03 41.22
C ARG A 10 18.56 -47.03 42.11
N LEU A 11 19.22 -46.50 43.13
CA LEU A 11 18.63 -45.45 43.97
C LEU A 11 18.38 -44.17 43.17
N ARG A 12 19.37 -43.78 42.34
CA ARG A 12 19.27 -42.62 41.45
C ARG A 12 18.14 -42.78 40.43
N GLU A 13 18.01 -43.95 39.81
CA GLU A 13 16.97 -44.27 38.82
C GLU A 13 15.55 -44.18 39.42
N ARG A 14 15.38 -44.64 40.67
CA ARG A 14 14.11 -44.55 41.40
C ARG A 14 13.78 -43.14 41.90
N LEU A 15 14.80 -42.34 42.23
CA LEU A 15 14.63 -40.95 42.65
C LEU A 15 14.37 -40.03 41.46
N THR A 16 14.98 -40.25 40.31
CA THR A 16 14.77 -39.41 39.12
C THR A 16 13.35 -39.49 38.57
N GLY A 17 12.74 -40.68 38.56
CA GLY A 17 11.41 -40.84 37.95
C GLY A 17 10.26 -40.16 38.72
N LYS A 18 10.35 -40.08 40.06
CA LYS A 18 9.25 -39.55 40.89
C LYS A 18 9.22 -38.02 40.97
N TRP A 19 10.36 -37.37 40.80
CA TRP A 19 10.46 -35.90 40.91
C TRP A 19 10.33 -35.16 39.57
N GLN A 20 10.46 -35.86 38.44
CA GLN A 20 10.32 -35.27 37.11
C GLN A 20 8.91 -34.72 36.85
N VAL A 21 7.86 -35.48 37.19
CA VAL A 21 6.47 -35.06 36.95
C VAL A 21 6.09 -33.81 37.77
N PRO A 22 6.38 -33.73 39.09
CA PRO A 22 6.15 -32.52 39.87
C PRO A 22 6.92 -31.30 39.36
N LEU A 23 8.20 -31.47 39.01
CA LEU A 23 9.02 -30.37 38.46
C LEU A 23 8.45 -29.84 37.14
N LEU A 24 8.00 -30.74 36.27
CA LEU A 24 7.35 -30.36 35.01
C LEU A 24 6.05 -29.57 35.30
N ALA A 25 5.22 -30.04 36.22
CA ALA A 25 3.98 -29.36 36.59
C ALA A 25 4.25 -27.94 37.15
N VAL A 26 5.23 -27.80 38.04
CA VAL A 26 5.63 -26.48 38.57
C VAL A 26 6.17 -25.58 37.46
N SER A 27 6.96 -26.11 36.53
CA SER A 27 7.48 -25.32 35.40
C SER A 27 6.38 -24.87 34.44
N LEU A 28 5.36 -25.71 34.19
CA LEU A 28 4.21 -25.36 33.36
C LEU A 28 3.32 -24.31 34.03
N VAL A 29 3.11 -24.41 35.33
CA VAL A 29 2.38 -23.39 36.10
C VAL A 29 3.16 -22.08 36.10
N GLY A 30 4.48 -22.12 36.29
CA GLY A 30 5.35 -20.94 36.19
C GLY A 30 5.32 -20.30 34.80
N LEU A 31 5.36 -21.10 33.74
CA LEU A 31 5.26 -20.63 32.36
C LEU A 31 3.87 -20.02 32.07
N ALA A 32 2.79 -20.67 32.51
CA ALA A 32 1.44 -20.16 32.34
C ALA A 32 1.25 -18.84 33.11
N ALA A 33 1.74 -18.76 34.35
CA ALA A 33 1.74 -17.54 35.14
C ALA A 33 2.57 -16.44 34.46
N ALA A 34 3.75 -16.78 33.92
CA ALA A 34 4.57 -15.85 33.15
C ALA A 34 3.82 -15.35 31.91
N LEU A 35 3.19 -16.22 31.12
CA LEU A 35 2.42 -15.82 29.93
C LEU A 35 1.19 -14.96 30.27
N LEU A 36 0.49 -15.25 31.37
CA LEU A 36 -0.67 -14.47 31.81
C LEU A 36 -0.28 -13.11 32.40
N THR A 37 0.89 -13.02 33.03
CA THR A 37 1.41 -11.77 33.63
C THR A 37 2.29 -10.98 32.69
N TYR A 38 2.73 -11.58 31.58
CA TYR A 38 3.46 -10.94 30.50
C TYR A 38 2.52 -9.98 29.76
N LYS A 39 2.27 -8.83 30.37
CA LYS A 39 1.99 -7.61 29.62
C LYS A 39 3.25 -7.31 28.84
N SER A 40 3.27 -7.74 27.58
CA SER A 40 4.35 -7.42 26.65
C SER A 40 4.73 -5.95 26.83
N PRO A 41 5.96 -5.65 27.30
CA PRO A 41 6.49 -4.31 27.32
C PRO A 41 6.93 -3.93 25.90
N THR A 42 6.15 -4.35 24.89
CA THR A 42 5.96 -3.53 23.72
C THR A 42 5.35 -2.25 24.24
N ASP A 43 6.23 -1.31 24.64
CA ASP A 43 5.95 0.09 24.46
C ASP A 43 5.30 0.17 23.09
N LYS A 44 3.98 0.35 23.10
CA LYS A 44 3.21 0.49 21.88
C LYS A 44 3.80 1.75 21.27
N ILE A 45 4.73 1.59 20.33
CA ILE A 45 5.39 2.71 19.65
C ILE A 45 4.31 3.74 19.40
N PRO A 46 4.42 4.95 19.98
CA PRO A 46 3.34 5.91 19.97
C PRO A 46 2.80 6.12 18.55
N PHE A 47 1.50 6.38 18.45
CA PHE A 47 0.84 6.62 17.16
C PHE A 47 1.63 7.61 16.29
N ASP A 48 2.09 8.70 16.90
CA ASP A 48 2.83 9.76 16.22
C ASP A 48 4.17 9.27 15.67
N GLU A 49 4.94 8.49 16.43
CA GLU A 49 6.22 7.94 15.96
C GLU A 49 6.04 6.97 14.80
N ARG A 50 5.01 6.10 14.85
CA ARG A 50 4.68 5.22 13.73
C ARG A 50 4.21 5.97 12.50
N ARG A 51 3.37 7.01 12.69
CA ARG A 51 2.90 7.87 11.61
C ARG A 51 4.07 8.58 10.93
N ASP A 52 5.00 9.12 11.71
CA ASP A 52 6.12 9.89 11.20
C ASP A 52 7.12 9.00 10.44
N ALA A 53 7.22 7.72 10.81
CA ALA A 53 8.00 6.73 10.08
C ALA A 53 7.45 6.41 8.67
N LEU A 54 6.16 6.67 8.39
CA LEU A 54 5.56 6.36 7.08
C LEU A 54 6.23 7.14 5.93
N ALA A 55 6.56 8.41 6.16
CA ALA A 55 7.25 9.23 5.15
C ALA A 55 8.61 8.60 4.79
N GLY A 56 9.39 8.21 5.80
CA GLY A 56 10.68 7.56 5.58
C GLY A 56 10.60 6.22 4.85
N LEU A 57 9.52 5.46 5.01
CA LEU A 57 9.28 4.23 4.22
C LEU A 57 8.97 4.55 2.76
N ILE A 58 8.16 5.57 2.50
CA ILE A 58 7.81 6.02 1.15
C ILE A 58 9.06 6.55 0.43
N ASP A 59 9.86 7.37 1.09
CA ASP A 59 11.09 7.96 0.52
C ASP A 59 12.11 6.88 0.14
N LYS A 60 12.16 5.78 0.90
CA LYS A 60 13.01 4.61 0.61
C LYS A 60 12.43 3.68 -0.47
N GLY A 61 11.27 4.00 -1.04
CA GLY A 61 10.58 3.18 -2.01
C GLY A 61 9.99 1.87 -1.45
N GLN A 62 9.82 1.79 -0.12
CA GLN A 62 9.27 0.64 0.61
C GLN A 62 7.74 0.73 0.72
N TYR A 63 7.07 0.88 -0.42
CA TYR A 63 5.64 1.21 -0.47
C TYR A 63 4.75 0.15 0.16
N THR A 64 5.06 -1.15 0.00
CA THR A 64 4.29 -2.23 0.64
C THR A 64 4.35 -2.12 2.16
N ALA A 65 5.54 -1.92 2.73
CA ALA A 65 5.71 -1.75 4.18
C ALA A 65 5.02 -0.49 4.70
N ALA A 66 5.03 0.60 3.92
CA ALA A 66 4.29 1.82 4.24
C ALA A 66 2.77 1.58 4.28
N MET A 67 2.22 0.86 3.28
CA MET A 67 0.80 0.52 3.24
C MET A 67 0.39 -0.39 4.40
N GLU A 68 1.19 -1.42 4.72
CA GLU A 68 0.94 -2.31 5.87
C GLU A 68 0.96 -1.54 7.19
N SER A 69 1.97 -0.69 7.39
CA SER A 69 2.10 0.15 8.59
C SER A 69 0.94 1.14 8.71
N ALA A 70 0.55 1.79 7.60
CA ALA A 70 -0.59 2.68 7.58
C ALA A 70 -1.90 1.93 7.87
N SER A 71 -2.10 0.73 7.32
CA SER A 71 -3.29 -0.10 7.59
C SER A 71 -3.43 -0.42 9.09
N VAL A 72 -2.34 -0.77 9.77
CA VAL A 72 -2.34 -0.98 11.22
C VAL A 72 -2.70 0.30 11.98
N LEU A 73 -2.19 1.45 11.55
CA LEU A 73 -2.53 2.74 12.16
C LEU A 73 -4.02 3.10 11.98
N LEU A 74 -4.59 2.81 10.80
CA LEU A 74 -6.01 3.04 10.49
C LEU A 74 -6.97 2.21 11.36
N GLN A 75 -6.50 1.13 11.97
CA GLN A 75 -7.30 0.28 12.87
C GLN A 75 -7.32 0.78 14.32
N ILE A 76 -6.53 1.80 14.66
CA ILE A 76 -6.50 2.34 16.03
C ILE A 76 -7.78 3.15 16.26
N PRO A 77 -8.64 2.74 17.21
CA PRO A 77 -9.90 3.43 17.46
C PRO A 77 -9.65 4.81 18.10
N GLU A 78 -10.70 5.64 18.11
CA GLU A 78 -10.74 6.93 18.84
C GLU A 78 -9.76 8.02 18.33
N LYS A 79 -9.23 7.87 17.11
CA LYS A 79 -8.48 8.94 16.46
C LYS A 79 -9.41 9.84 15.66
N SER A 80 -9.23 11.14 15.81
CA SER A 80 -9.97 12.13 15.00
C SER A 80 -9.57 12.05 13.53
N ALA A 81 -10.46 12.47 12.63
CA ALA A 81 -10.17 12.56 11.19
C ALA A 81 -8.89 13.37 10.92
N ARG A 82 -8.69 14.48 11.65
CA ARG A 82 -7.49 15.32 11.56
C ARG A 82 -6.20 14.59 11.96
N GLN A 83 -6.24 13.74 12.98
CA GLN A 83 -5.10 12.92 13.38
C GLN A 83 -4.81 11.80 12.37
N MET A 84 -5.85 11.28 11.72
CA MET A 84 -5.75 10.20 10.74
C MET A 84 -5.40 10.68 9.33
N ALA A 85 -5.63 11.96 9.00
CA ALA A 85 -5.37 12.51 7.68
C ALA A 85 -3.95 12.26 7.14
N PRO A 86 -2.86 12.44 7.92
CA PRO A 86 -1.51 12.11 7.43
C PRO A 86 -1.32 10.62 7.11
N VAL A 87 -2.02 9.73 7.84
CA VAL A 87 -1.97 8.28 7.60
C VAL A 87 -2.67 7.94 6.28
N HIS A 88 -3.85 8.53 6.04
CA HIS A 88 -4.56 8.41 4.77
C HIS A 88 -3.74 8.96 3.59
N LEU A 89 -3.10 10.13 3.75
CA LEU A 89 -2.23 10.69 2.72
C LEU A 89 -1.06 9.74 2.41
N ALA A 90 -0.36 9.24 3.43
CA ALA A 90 0.74 8.30 3.25
C ALA A 90 0.29 7.02 2.52
N MET A 91 -0.89 6.52 2.89
CA MET A 91 -1.51 5.36 2.28
C MET A 91 -1.85 5.60 0.79
N ALA A 92 -2.37 6.78 0.44
CA ALA A 92 -2.64 7.19 -0.94
C ALA A 92 -1.34 7.29 -1.76
N ARG A 93 -0.34 8.02 -1.23
CA ARG A 93 1.00 8.16 -1.83
C ARG A 93 1.63 6.81 -2.14
N ALA A 94 1.67 5.91 -1.15
CA ALA A 94 2.28 4.60 -1.30
C ALA A 94 1.58 3.76 -2.37
N ARG A 95 0.24 3.82 -2.48
CA ARG A 95 -0.50 3.13 -3.54
C ARG A 95 -0.12 3.63 -4.94
N VAL A 96 -0.15 4.94 -5.15
CA VAL A 96 0.18 5.54 -6.46
C VAL A 96 1.62 5.22 -6.83
N LEU A 97 2.58 5.50 -5.95
CA LEU A 97 4.00 5.30 -6.23
C LEU A 97 4.35 3.81 -6.45
N ARG A 98 3.70 2.89 -5.74
CA ARG A 98 3.87 1.45 -5.99
C ARG A 98 3.34 1.03 -7.35
N ALA A 99 2.18 1.55 -7.74
CA ALA A 99 1.61 1.30 -9.05
C ALA A 99 2.51 1.83 -10.17
N GLU A 100 3.07 3.03 -10.03
CA GLU A 100 4.04 3.57 -10.99
C GLU A 100 5.30 2.70 -11.09
N LYS A 101 5.87 2.32 -9.95
CA LYS A 101 7.07 1.48 -9.90
C LYS A 101 6.88 0.12 -10.58
N ASN A 102 5.66 -0.43 -10.53
CA ASN A 102 5.32 -1.72 -11.12
C ASN A 102 4.64 -1.61 -12.49
N ASP A 103 4.48 -0.38 -13.01
CA ASP A 103 3.72 -0.06 -14.23
C ASP A 103 2.27 -0.60 -14.25
N VAL A 104 1.60 -0.59 -13.09
CA VAL A 104 0.20 -1.03 -12.94
C VAL A 104 -0.71 0.18 -12.79
N ARG A 105 -1.20 0.71 -13.92
CA ARG A 105 -2.04 1.92 -14.00
C ARG A 105 -3.48 1.56 -14.33
N VAL A 106 -4.19 1.00 -13.36
CA VAL A 106 -5.57 0.51 -13.53
C VAL A 106 -6.55 1.31 -12.67
N ALA A 107 -7.80 1.39 -13.11
CA ALA A 107 -8.85 2.19 -12.46
C ALA A 107 -9.04 1.88 -10.97
N SER A 108 -9.07 0.60 -10.59
CA SER A 108 -9.26 0.20 -9.19
C SER A 108 -8.15 0.70 -8.25
N VAL A 109 -6.92 0.88 -8.75
CA VAL A 109 -5.84 1.47 -7.96
C VAL A 109 -6.04 2.98 -7.82
N GLY A 110 -6.46 3.64 -8.90
CA GLY A 110 -6.81 5.07 -8.89
C GLY A 110 -7.92 5.36 -7.89
N GLU A 111 -9.05 4.66 -7.98
CA GLU A 111 -10.21 4.78 -7.08
C GLU A 111 -9.82 4.57 -5.61
N ALA A 112 -9.06 3.52 -5.30
CA ALA A 112 -8.61 3.26 -3.93
C ALA A 112 -7.63 4.31 -3.40
N ALA A 113 -6.84 4.95 -4.27
CA ALA A 113 -6.00 6.07 -3.88
C ALA A 113 -6.83 7.35 -3.67
N LEU A 114 -7.82 7.62 -4.53
CA LEU A 114 -8.73 8.76 -4.42
C LEU A 114 -9.49 8.75 -3.10
N GLU A 115 -10.02 7.59 -2.68
CA GLU A 115 -10.70 7.45 -1.38
C GLU A 115 -9.84 7.98 -0.23
N HIS A 116 -8.56 7.61 -0.20
CA HIS A 116 -7.65 8.06 0.85
C HIS A 116 -7.21 9.51 0.70
N PHE A 117 -7.08 10.04 -0.52
CA PHE A 117 -6.86 11.48 -0.70
C PHE A 117 -8.04 12.30 -0.15
N THR A 118 -9.27 11.88 -0.45
CA THR A 118 -10.49 12.51 0.07
C THR A 118 -10.49 12.52 1.59
N LEU A 119 -10.28 11.37 2.24
CA LEU A 119 -10.22 11.27 3.70
C LEU A 119 -9.09 12.12 4.31
N ALA A 120 -7.95 12.25 3.63
CA ALA A 120 -6.88 13.14 4.07
C ALA A 120 -7.32 14.62 4.02
N THR A 121 -7.97 15.05 2.95
CA THR A 121 -8.47 16.43 2.82
C THR A 121 -9.63 16.75 3.75
N GLU A 122 -10.52 15.79 4.03
CA GLU A 122 -11.61 15.93 5.01
C GLU A 122 -11.08 16.12 6.43
N GLY A 123 -9.92 15.54 6.76
CA GLY A 123 -9.20 15.83 7.99
C GLY A 123 -8.37 17.12 7.95
N GLU A 124 -8.71 18.05 7.05
CA GLU A 124 -8.12 19.39 6.91
C GLU A 124 -6.63 19.40 6.54
N LEU A 125 -6.11 18.30 5.97
CA LEU A 125 -4.73 18.25 5.55
C LEU A 125 -4.57 18.93 4.18
N VAL A 126 -3.66 19.90 4.12
CA VAL A 126 -3.32 20.62 2.89
C VAL A 126 -2.35 19.79 2.06
N LEU A 127 -2.75 19.44 0.84
CA LEU A 127 -1.92 18.71 -0.10
C LEU A 127 -0.78 19.59 -0.62
N THR A 128 0.43 19.05 -0.68
CA THR A 128 1.55 19.72 -1.34
C THR A 128 1.36 19.69 -2.87
N PRO A 129 2.10 20.50 -3.64
CA PRO A 129 2.07 20.39 -5.10
C PRO A 129 2.43 18.98 -5.60
N ALA A 130 3.40 18.32 -4.96
CA ALA A 130 3.77 16.94 -5.28
C ALA A 130 2.61 15.95 -5.00
N ASP A 131 1.87 16.14 -3.90
CA ASP A 131 0.67 15.34 -3.61
C ASP A 131 -0.42 15.55 -4.64
N THR A 132 -0.55 16.78 -5.12
CA THR A 132 -1.56 17.13 -6.13
C THR A 132 -1.25 16.47 -7.47
N VAL A 133 0.04 16.29 -7.82
CA VAL A 133 0.44 15.45 -8.97
C VAL A 133 0.03 13.99 -8.75
N LEU A 134 0.22 13.42 -7.56
CA LEU A 134 -0.20 12.04 -7.28
C LEU A 134 -1.73 11.87 -7.27
N LEU A 135 -2.45 12.89 -6.80
CA LEU A 135 -3.92 12.95 -6.88
C LEU A 135 -4.39 13.00 -8.34
N ALA A 136 -3.77 13.84 -9.17
CA ALA A 136 -4.05 13.91 -10.60
C ALA A 136 -3.82 12.56 -11.31
N LYS A 137 -2.72 11.86 -10.98
CA LYS A 137 -2.46 10.49 -11.46
C LYS A 137 -3.57 9.52 -11.07
N ALA A 138 -4.05 9.60 -9.83
CA ALA A 138 -5.14 8.75 -9.36
C ALA A 138 -6.45 8.99 -10.15
N TYR A 139 -6.82 10.26 -10.41
CA TYR A 139 -7.95 10.60 -11.30
C TYR A 139 -7.73 10.12 -12.74
N GLU A 140 -6.52 10.28 -13.29
CA GLU A 140 -6.18 9.82 -14.63
C GLU A 140 -6.40 8.31 -14.77
N TRP A 141 -5.98 7.53 -13.77
CA TRP A 141 -6.15 6.07 -13.79
C TRP A 141 -7.59 5.65 -13.57
N ALA A 142 -8.34 6.38 -12.74
CA ALA A 142 -9.78 6.19 -12.55
C ALA A 142 -10.61 6.53 -13.80
N GLY A 143 -10.02 7.22 -14.79
CA GLY A 143 -10.69 7.58 -16.05
C GLY A 143 -11.24 9.00 -16.08
N ASP A 144 -11.14 9.76 -14.99
CA ASP A 144 -11.61 11.15 -14.86
C ASP A 144 -10.56 12.13 -15.40
N ARG A 145 -10.29 12.03 -16.71
CA ARG A 145 -9.19 12.74 -17.36
C ARG A 145 -9.27 14.27 -17.25
N GLU A 146 -10.45 14.87 -17.37
CA GLU A 146 -10.61 16.33 -17.28
C GLU A 146 -10.23 16.82 -15.87
N VAL A 147 -10.63 16.09 -14.83
CA VAL A 147 -10.29 16.39 -13.43
C VAL A 147 -8.79 16.20 -13.19
N ALA A 148 -8.20 15.16 -13.76
CA ALA A 148 -6.76 14.93 -13.70
C ALA A 148 -5.97 16.12 -14.29
N ILE A 149 -6.38 16.64 -15.47
CA ILE A 149 -5.73 17.78 -16.12
C ILE A 149 -5.75 19.01 -15.21
N ASP A 150 -6.91 19.36 -14.66
CA ASP A 150 -7.06 20.52 -13.76
C ASP A 150 -6.15 20.39 -12.52
N HIS A 151 -6.06 19.20 -11.91
CA HIS A 151 -5.14 18.98 -10.79
C HIS A 151 -3.65 19.06 -11.21
N TYR A 152 -3.27 18.50 -12.36
CA TYR A 152 -1.89 18.64 -12.86
C TYR A 152 -1.53 20.10 -13.13
N GLU A 153 -2.44 20.90 -13.69
CA GLU A 153 -2.23 22.33 -13.96
C GLU A 153 -2.07 23.12 -12.65
N ARG A 154 -2.94 22.89 -11.66
CA ARG A 154 -2.82 23.50 -10.33
C ARG A 154 -1.49 23.14 -9.66
N ALA A 155 -1.09 21.87 -9.75
CA ALA A 155 0.19 21.41 -9.20
C ALA A 155 1.37 22.12 -9.91
N ALA A 156 1.35 22.18 -11.24
CA ALA A 156 2.41 22.83 -12.02
C ALA A 156 2.49 24.34 -11.76
N ALA A 157 1.35 25.01 -11.57
CA ALA A 157 1.30 26.44 -11.25
C ALA A 157 1.81 26.75 -9.84
N ALA A 158 1.62 25.83 -8.88
CA ALA A 158 2.11 25.98 -7.51
C ALA A 158 3.60 25.63 -7.35
N MET A 159 4.21 24.94 -8.32
CA MET A 159 5.64 24.62 -8.31
C MET A 159 6.45 25.79 -8.90
N GLU A 160 7.47 26.26 -8.18
CA GLU A 160 8.39 27.29 -8.70
C GLU A 160 9.12 26.82 -9.96
N ARG A 161 9.45 25.52 -10.00
CA ARG A 161 10.09 24.85 -11.13
C ARG A 161 9.41 23.49 -11.34
N PRO A 162 8.31 23.44 -12.11
CA PRO A 162 7.67 22.17 -12.40
C PRO A 162 8.65 21.26 -13.16
N GLU A 163 8.62 19.98 -12.82
CA GLU A 163 9.44 18.97 -13.47
C GLU A 163 9.18 18.95 -14.99
N ILE A 164 10.24 18.77 -15.77
CA ILE A 164 10.15 18.74 -17.24
C ILE A 164 9.14 17.66 -17.67
N ASP A 165 9.17 16.50 -17.00
CA ASP A 165 8.28 15.38 -17.27
C ASP A 165 6.80 15.73 -17.06
N LEU A 166 6.48 16.54 -16.04
CA LEU A 166 5.11 16.99 -15.79
C LEU A 166 4.59 17.87 -16.94
N ARG A 167 5.43 18.78 -17.45
CA ARG A 167 5.06 19.64 -18.60
C ARG A 167 4.83 18.83 -19.87
N TRP A 168 5.70 17.86 -20.16
CA TRP A 168 5.52 16.96 -21.30
C TRP A 168 4.26 16.12 -21.16
N HIS A 169 3.98 15.61 -19.96
CA HIS A 169 2.77 14.83 -19.69
C HIS A 169 1.50 15.67 -19.90
N LEU A 170 1.47 16.89 -19.37
CA LEU A 170 0.38 17.85 -19.61
C LEU A 170 0.18 18.15 -21.10
N ALA A 171 1.26 18.42 -21.85
CA ALA A 171 1.17 18.67 -23.29
C ALA A 171 0.60 17.45 -24.06
N LYS A 172 0.99 16.24 -23.66
CA LYS A 172 0.45 14.99 -24.22
C LYS A 172 -1.03 14.80 -23.89
N LEU A 173 -1.44 15.13 -22.66
CA LEU A 173 -2.83 15.08 -22.24
C LEU A 173 -3.68 16.12 -22.97
N HIS A 174 -3.18 17.31 -23.25
CA HIS A 174 -3.89 18.31 -24.07
C HIS A 174 -3.94 17.91 -25.55
N GLY A 175 -2.84 17.43 -26.15
CA GLY A 175 -2.84 17.01 -27.56
C GLY A 175 -3.81 15.87 -27.88
N ARG A 176 -4.05 14.97 -26.92
CA ARG A 176 -5.11 13.94 -27.05
C ARG A 176 -6.53 14.48 -26.91
N ARG A 177 -6.72 15.70 -26.40
CA ARG A 177 -8.03 16.36 -26.29
C ARG A 177 -8.45 16.89 -27.65
N ASP A 178 -7.49 17.48 -28.36
CA ASP A 178 -7.73 18.15 -29.64
C ASP A 178 -7.72 17.18 -30.83
N GLY A 179 -6.98 16.08 -30.75
CA GLY A 179 -6.87 15.09 -31.85
C GLY A 179 -8.00 14.06 -31.95
N GLY A 180 -9.07 14.17 -31.16
CA GLY A 180 -10.14 13.15 -31.04
C GLY A 180 -11.26 13.23 -32.08
N THR A 181 -11.35 14.30 -32.87
CA THR A 181 -12.44 14.50 -33.85
C THR A 181 -11.98 14.53 -35.30
N GLU A 182 -10.67 14.49 -35.57
CA GLU A 182 -10.12 14.68 -36.92
C GLU A 182 -9.48 13.37 -37.40
N GLY A 183 -10.31 12.39 -37.77
CA GLY A 183 -9.76 11.11 -38.23
C GLY A 183 -10.70 9.96 -38.51
N ARG A 184 -12.02 10.09 -38.32
CA ARG A 184 -12.97 9.25 -39.07
C ARG A 184 -13.11 9.88 -40.46
N ARG A 185 -12.04 9.80 -41.26
CA ARG A 185 -12.19 9.86 -42.70
C ARG A 185 -13.05 8.66 -43.03
N ASP A 186 -14.29 8.94 -43.36
CA ASP A 186 -15.09 8.08 -44.21
C ASP A 186 -14.25 7.79 -45.46
N GLU A 187 -13.52 6.68 -45.44
CA GLU A 187 -13.26 5.92 -46.66
C GLU A 187 -14.60 5.31 -47.06
N GLY A 188 -15.47 6.20 -47.53
CA GLY A 188 -16.62 5.82 -48.33
C GLY A 188 -16.11 5.08 -49.55
N GLU A 189 -16.57 3.84 -49.67
CA GLU A 189 -17.34 3.45 -50.83
C GLU A 189 -16.67 3.68 -52.19
N GLU A 190 -15.82 2.75 -52.59
CA GLU A 190 -15.65 2.37 -53.99
C GLU A 190 -15.86 0.85 -54.06
N ARG A 191 -17.10 0.38 -54.20
CA ARG A 191 -17.74 0.03 -55.47
C ARG A 191 -16.83 -0.77 -56.42
N ASP A 192 -17.28 -2.00 -56.64
CA ASP A 192 -17.67 -2.53 -57.96
C ASP A 192 -16.90 -3.78 -58.44
N ARG A 193 -17.71 -4.69 -58.99
CA ARG A 193 -17.39 -5.79 -59.93
C ARG A 193 -16.59 -7.01 -59.46
N GLY A 194 -17.38 -8.06 -59.16
CA GLY A 194 -17.76 -9.01 -60.22
C GLY A 194 -16.82 -10.18 -60.50
N THR A 195 -17.34 -11.39 -60.27
CA THR A 195 -17.22 -12.66 -61.05
C THR A 195 -17.76 -13.75 -60.12
N GLU A 196 -18.98 -14.27 -60.21
CA GLU A 196 -19.62 -15.01 -61.31
C GLU A 196 -18.67 -15.94 -62.10
N GLY A 197 -18.77 -17.24 -61.79
CA GLY A 197 -18.60 -18.31 -62.78
C GLY A 197 -17.38 -19.24 -62.67
N ARG A 198 -17.57 -20.44 -62.11
CA ARG A 198 -17.25 -21.78 -62.71
C ARG A 198 -17.47 -22.88 -61.66
N ARG A 199 -18.48 -23.75 -61.80
CA ARG A 199 -18.56 -24.97 -62.63
C ARG A 199 -17.49 -26.03 -62.36
N ASP A 200 -17.99 -27.13 -61.82
CA ASP A 200 -17.81 -28.54 -62.20
C ASP A 200 -16.40 -29.15 -62.17
N GLY A 201 -16.30 -30.20 -61.35
CA GLY A 201 -15.21 -31.17 -61.27
C GLY A 201 -15.40 -32.10 -60.09
#